data_AF-A0A0E9SKA1-F1
#
_entry.id   AF-A0A0E9SKA1-F1
#
_cell.length_a   1.000
_cell.length_b   1.000
_cell.length_c   1.000
_cell.angle_alpha   90.00
_cell.angle_beta   90.00
_cell.angle_gamma   90.00
#
_symmetry.space_group_name_H-M   'P 1'
#
loop_
_entity.id
_entity.type
_entity.pdbx_description
1 polymer ?
#
loop_
_entity_poly.entity_id
_entity_poly.type
_entity_poly.pdbx_seq_one_letter_code
_entity_poly.pdbx_strand_id
1 'polypeptide(L)' 'MELEECKISVWVCREEKLVSGLSRRATCADVVRVLLEDQNLQQGASAAMLSGSPQSYCVVEKWRRI' A
#
# COMPACT_ATOMS: atom_id res chain seq x y z
N MET A 1 12.11 22.57 -7.22
CA MET A 1 11.07 21.65 -7.71
C MET A 1 10.51 20.96 -6.49
N GLU A 2 9.31 21.37 -6.06
CA GLU A 2 8.55 20.62 -5.07
C GLU A 2 8.20 19.28 -5.73
N LEU A 3 8.73 18.19 -5.19
CA LEU A 3 8.40 16.85 -5.66
C LEU A 3 6.91 16.71 -5.37
N GLU A 4 6.04 16.74 -6.39
CA GLU A 4 4.60 16.53 -6.19
C GLU A 4 4.41 15.14 -5.58
N GLU A 5 4.34 15.07 -4.26
CA GLU A 5 4.16 13.84 -3.51
C GLU A 5 2.78 13.29 -3.83
N CYS A 6 2.76 12.24 -4.63
CA CYS A 6 1.53 11.57 -4.99
C CYS A 6 1.03 10.77 -3.78
N LYS A 7 -0.29 10.78 -3.58
CA LYS A 7 -0.96 9.98 -2.58
C LYS A 7 -2.00 9.10 -3.26
N ILE A 8 -2.07 7.83 -2.83
CA ILE A 8 -3.07 6.89 -3.32
C ILE A 8 -3.77 6.22 -2.14
N SER A 9 -5.08 6.00 -2.27
CA SER A 9 -5.86 5.21 -1.32
C SER A 9 -5.86 3.75 -1.77
N VAL A 10 -5.43 2.85 -0.90
CA VAL A 10 -5.36 1.41 -1.14
C VAL A 10 -6.20 0.69 -0.09
N TRP A 11 -7.01 -0.28 -0.51
CA TRP A 11 -7.85 -1.06 0.39
C TRP A 11 -7.17 -2.40 0.71
N VAL A 12 -6.94 -2.67 1.99
CA VAL A 12 -6.33 -3.91 2.50
C VAL A 12 -7.31 -4.57 3.48
N CYS A 13 -7.81 -5.75 3.15
CA CYS A 13 -8.74 -6.52 4.01
C CYS A 13 -9.89 -5.68 4.63
N ARG A 14 -10.52 -4.81 3.81
CA ARG A 14 -11.63 -3.89 4.17
C ARG A 14 -11.22 -2.63 4.95
N GLU A 15 -9.93 -2.42 5.18
CA GLU A 15 -9.38 -1.18 5.73
C GLU A 15 -8.80 -0.33 4.59
N GLU A 16 -9.20 0.94 4.52
CA GLU A 16 -8.56 1.90 3.61
C GLU A 16 -7.26 2.44 4.24
N LYS A 17 -6.18 2.40 3.47
CA LYS A 17 -4.87 2.93 3.83
C LYS A 17 -4.48 4.02 2.83
N LEU A 18 -3.94 5.12 3.33
CA LEU A 18 -3.39 6.18 2.50
C LEU A 18 -1.87 6.03 2.40
N VAL A 19 -1.36 5.85 1.19
CA VAL A 19 0.08 5.78 0.92
C VAL A 19 0.53 7.12 0.34
N SER A 20 1.39 7.84 1.07
CA SER A 20 1.93 9.15 0.70
C SER A 20 3.41 9.10 0.32
N GLY A 21 3.92 10.20 -0.23
CA GLY A 21 5.35 10.31 -0.61
C GLY A 21 5.70 9.53 -1.87
N LEU A 22 4.70 9.15 -2.68
CA LEU A 22 4.96 8.43 -3.92
C LEU A 22 5.44 9.39 -5.01
N SER A 23 6.38 8.90 -5.81
CA SER A 23 6.78 9.57 -7.05
C SER A 23 6.11 8.92 -8.25
N ARG A 24 6.15 9.58 -9.42
CA ARG A 24 5.66 9.00 -10.69
C ARG A 24 6.37 7.72 -11.11
N ARG A 25 7.51 7.38 -10.48
CA ARG A 25 8.28 6.15 -10.74
C ARG A 25 7.96 5.04 -9.74
N ALA A 26 7.14 5.30 -8.72
CA ALA A 26 6.78 4.30 -7.73
C ALA A 26 6.03 3.15 -8.40
N THR A 27 6.42 1.93 -8.08
CA THR A 27 5.83 0.71 -8.62
C THR A 27 4.83 0.11 -7.64
N CYS A 28 4.02 -0.84 -8.11
CA CYS A 28 3.13 -1.60 -7.22
C CYS A 28 3.92 -2.30 -6.09
N ALA A 29 5.14 -2.75 -6.36
CA ALA A 29 6.00 -3.40 -5.36
C ALA A 29 6.43 -2.43 -4.26
N ASP A 30 6.68 -1.15 -4.58
CA ASP A 30 7.01 -0.13 -3.59
C ASP A 30 5.83 0.15 -2.66
N VAL A 31 4.62 0.25 -3.23
CA VAL A 31 3.38 0.45 -2.47
C VAL A 31 3.11 -0.72 -1.52
N VAL A 32 3.23 -1.96 -2.02
CA VAL A 32 3.07 -3.18 -1.20
C VAL A 32 4.10 -3.23 -0.08
N ARG A 33 5.36 -2.88 -0.36
CA ARG A 33 6.43 -2.89 0.65
C ARG A 33 6.10 -1.96 1.81
N VAL A 34 5.72 -0.72 1.51
CA VAL A 34 5.35 0.27 2.54
C VAL A 34 4.16 -0.22 3.38
N LEU A 35 3.16 -0.85 2.75
CA LEU A 35 2.00 -1.41 3.47
C LEU A 35 2.38 -2.57 4.40
N LEU A 36 3.31 -3.43 3.99
CA LEU A 36 3.83 -4.52 4.83
C LEU A 36 4.64 -3.96 6.01
N GLU A 37 5.49 -2.97 5.77
CA GLU A 37 6.30 -2.31 6.81
C GLU A 37 5.41 -1.58 7.83
N ASP A 38 4.42 -0.80 7.37
CA ASP A 38 3.44 -0.12 8.23
C ASP A 38 2.71 -1.11 9.14
N GLN A 39 2.25 -2.22 8.57
CA GLN A 39 1.53 -3.22 9.35
C GLN A 39 2.42 -3.93 10.37
N ASN A 40 3.68 -4.25 10.01
CA ASN A 40 4.65 -4.83 10.94
C ASN A 40 5.01 -3.88 12.09
N LEU A 41 4.98 -2.56 11.86
CA LEU A 41 5.18 -1.55 12.89
C LEU A 41 3.94 -1.36 13.78
N GLN A 42 2.73 -1.41 13.20
CA GLN A 42 1.48 -1.12 13.91
C GLN A 42 0.87 -2.33 14.62
N GLN A 43 1.00 -3.53 14.07
CA GLN A 43 0.36 -4.74 14.55
C GLN A 43 1.44 -5.75 14.92
N GLY A 44 1.68 -5.94 16.22
CA GLY A 44 2.42 -7.10 16.70
C GLY A 44 1.87 -8.37 16.05
N ALA A 45 2.75 -9.32 15.72
CA ALA A 45 2.58 -10.42 14.75
C ALA A 45 1.26 -11.23 14.75
N SER A 46 0.42 -11.10 15.78
CA SER A 46 -0.84 -11.84 15.94
C SER A 46 -2.06 -11.22 15.24
N ALA A 47 -1.99 -9.96 14.76
CA ALA A 47 -3.10 -9.29 14.06
C ALA A 47 -2.81 -8.91 12.60
N ALA A 48 -1.64 -9.29 12.09
CA ALA A 48 -1.16 -8.90 10.77
C ALA A 48 -2.04 -9.48 9.64
N MET A 49 -2.78 -8.61 8.94
CA MET A 49 -3.59 -8.94 7.76
C MET A 49 -2.78 -9.27 6.50
N LEU A 50 -1.53 -8.82 6.42
CA LEU A 50 -0.60 -9.08 5.32
C LEU A 50 0.58 -9.87 5.88
N SER A 51 0.95 -10.96 5.21
CA SER A 51 2.02 -11.86 5.64
C SER A 51 2.78 -12.41 4.44
N GLY A 52 4.09 -12.55 4.58
CA GLY A 52 4.97 -13.05 3.53
C GLY A 52 5.60 -11.94 2.69
N SER A 53 6.02 -12.30 1.48
CA SER A 53 6.86 -11.44 0.64
C SER A 53 6.07 -10.38 -0.13
N PRO A 54 6.63 -9.19 -0.39
CA PRO A 54 5.99 -8.18 -1.23
C PRO A 54 5.68 -8.69 -2.65
N GLN A 55 6.42 -9.67 -3.17
CA GLN A 55 6.18 -10.23 -4.50
C GLN A 55 4.91 -11.09 -4.56
N SER A 56 4.36 -11.50 -3.42
CA SER A 56 3.13 -12.29 -3.32
C SER A 56 1.86 -11.44 -3.48
N TYR A 57 1.99 -10.12 -3.57
CA TYR A 57 0.87 -9.19 -3.64
C TYR A 57 0.90 -8.35 -4.90
N CYS A 58 -0.27 -7.88 -5.30
CA CYS A 58 -0.42 -6.90 -6.37
C CYS A 58 -1.44 -5.82 -5.96
N VAL A 59 -1.30 -4.64 -6.55
CA VAL A 59 -2.27 -3.55 -6.41
C VAL A 59 -3.19 -3.60 -7.62
N VAL A 60 -4.50 -3.61 -7.38
CA VAL A 60 -5.51 -3.62 -8.42
C VAL A 60 -6.32 -2.33 -8.39
N GLU A 61 -6.59 -1.77 -9.55
CA GLU A 61 -7.44 -0.60 -9.68
C GLU A 61 -8.91 -1.02 -9.73
N LYS A 62 -9.72 -0.49 -8.82
CA LYS A 62 -11.17 -0.70 -8.79
C LYS A 62 -11.89 0.58 -9.20
N TRP A 63 -12.41 0.58 -10.42
CA TRP A 63 -13.20 1.69 -10.94
C TRP A 63 -14.69 1.50 -10.63
N ARG A 64 -15.41 2.59 -10.33
CA ARG A 64 -16.87 2.55 -10.31
C ARG A 64 -17.34 2.32 -11.75
N ARG A 65 -18.00 1.19 -12.01
CA ARG A 65 -18.77 1.03 -13.26
C ARG A 65 -20.01 1.91 -13.10
N ILE A 66 -19.96 3.07 -13.77
CA ILE A 66 -21.14 3.84 -14.11
C ILE A 66 -21.92 3.09 -15.19
#